data_AF-A0A958LWQ0-F1
#
_entry.id   AF-A0A958LWQ0-F1
#
_cell.length_a   1.000
_cell.length_b   1.000
_cell.length_c   1.000
_cell.angle_alpha   90.00
_cell.angle_beta   90.00
_cell.angle_gamma   90.00
#
_symmetry.space_group_name_H-M   'P 1'
#
loop_
_entity.id
_entity.type
_entity.pdbx_description
1 polymer ?
#
loop_
_entity_poly.entity_id
_entity_poly.type
_entity_poly.pdbx_seq_one_letter_code
_entity_poly.pdbx_strand_id
1 'polypeptide(L)'
;MEVNIYRKIRYSFKIFGKLPYQVLLLLIKFWSFIFSRQVKVWPRHSYVTGTLTPGYSDLDLTIFIGKEENESKIYYIYLGIIILKKIFPWCGEINIYHSSFEKYYQNSFNQYLLKRDPYLLDRLDFKKKPDPFEASVFLLKNLESDLNGLKQWPSQRLNKWKKHYTDIQADFPRLEIPKNAPFDETQILESVVSLVLYLMGLPNNEIFTQGYRSIDYYLELVFRNVSFYKLSSKSLQDPWLLVLSIQKIKPEDIYPISLSPHHTNFLKEQIKWEIFNLYSSFLEIKISKSVLKF
;
A
#
# COMPACT_ATOMS: atom_id res chain seq x y z
N MET A 1 -39.02 -17.79 -8.59
CA MET A 1 -38.15 -18.97 -8.37
C MET A 1 -36.70 -18.70 -8.82
N GLU A 2 -36.48 -17.99 -9.92
CA GLU A 2 -35.16 -17.65 -10.48
C GLU A 2 -34.23 -16.85 -9.54
N VAL A 3 -34.76 -15.88 -8.78
CA VAL A 3 -33.98 -15.08 -7.81
C VAL A 3 -33.25 -15.96 -6.77
N ASN A 4 -33.81 -17.12 -6.44
CA ASN A 4 -33.26 -18.02 -5.44
C ASN A 4 -32.11 -18.89 -6.00
N ILE A 5 -32.16 -19.24 -7.29
CA ILE A 5 -31.11 -19.99 -7.98
C ILE A 5 -29.89 -19.10 -8.19
N TYR A 6 -30.07 -17.85 -8.65
CA TYR A 6 -28.96 -16.90 -8.79
C TYR A 6 -28.26 -16.59 -7.47
N ARG A 7 -29.02 -16.46 -6.36
CA ARG A 7 -28.44 -16.30 -5.02
C ARG A 7 -27.60 -17.51 -4.61
N LYS A 8 -28.10 -18.73 -4.82
CA LYS A 8 -27.35 -19.96 -4.51
C LYS A 8 -26.08 -20.10 -5.37
N ILE A 9 -26.17 -19.87 -6.67
CA ILE A 9 -25.01 -19.94 -7.58
C ILE A 9 -23.96 -18.89 -7.18
N ARG A 10 -24.38 -17.63 -6.91
CA ARG A 10 -23.47 -16.56 -6.49
C ARG A 10 -22.81 -16.87 -5.14
N TYR A 11 -23.53 -17.51 -4.23
CA TYR A 11 -23.00 -17.92 -2.94
C TYR A 11 -21.98 -19.07 -3.09
N SER A 12 -22.31 -20.10 -3.87
CA SER A 12 -21.39 -21.19 -4.20
C SER A 12 -20.12 -20.66 -4.88
N PHE A 13 -20.25 -19.75 -5.86
CA PHE A 13 -19.11 -19.14 -6.54
C PHE A 13 -18.21 -18.35 -5.58
N LYS A 14 -18.78 -17.67 -4.58
CA LYS A 14 -18.00 -16.99 -3.54
C LYS A 14 -17.23 -17.96 -2.64
N ILE A 15 -17.79 -19.13 -2.33
CA ILE A 15 -17.12 -20.14 -1.50
C ILE A 15 -16.04 -20.85 -2.31
N PHE A 16 -16.40 -21.44 -3.45
CA PHE A 16 -15.47 -22.18 -4.30
C PHE A 16 -14.39 -21.28 -4.90
N GLY A 17 -14.73 -20.04 -5.24
CA GLY A 17 -13.75 -19.08 -5.78
C GLY A 17 -12.68 -18.64 -4.78
N LYS A 18 -12.89 -18.82 -3.46
CA LYS A 18 -11.87 -18.56 -2.43
C LYS A 18 -10.92 -19.74 -2.21
N LEU A 19 -11.31 -20.94 -2.64
CA LEU A 19 -10.54 -22.15 -2.40
C LEU A 19 -9.11 -22.08 -2.95
N PRO A 20 -8.86 -21.59 -4.19
CA PRO A 20 -7.49 -21.47 -4.70
C PRO A 20 -6.60 -20.55 -3.85
N TYR A 21 -7.17 -19.46 -3.33
CA TYR A 21 -6.49 -18.52 -2.45
C TYR A 21 -6.17 -19.14 -1.09
N GLN A 22 -7.09 -19.93 -0.54
CA GLN A 22 -6.88 -20.67 0.72
C GLN A 22 -5.78 -21.72 0.57
N VAL A 23 -5.78 -22.47 -0.54
CA VAL A 23 -4.75 -23.46 -0.84
C VAL A 23 -3.37 -22.79 -0.92
N LEU A 24 -3.25 -21.70 -1.70
CA LEU A 24 -2.01 -20.94 -1.79
C LEU A 24 -1.55 -20.44 -0.41
N LEU A 25 -2.44 -19.85 0.39
CA LEU A 25 -2.12 -19.36 1.74
C LEU A 25 -1.61 -20.50 2.65
N LEU A 26 -2.25 -21.67 2.59
CA LEU A 26 -1.83 -22.85 3.36
C LEU A 26 -0.46 -23.35 2.92
N LEU A 27 -0.19 -23.40 1.61
CA LEU A 27 1.11 -23.79 1.08
C LEU A 27 2.22 -22.84 1.53
N ILE A 28 1.99 -21.53 1.48
CA ILE A 28 2.98 -20.54 1.93
C ILE A 28 3.19 -20.64 3.44
N LYS A 29 2.12 -20.82 4.24
CA LYS A 29 2.22 -21.03 5.69
C LYS A 29 3.02 -22.29 6.01
N PHE A 30 2.73 -23.39 5.33
CA PHE A 30 3.41 -24.67 5.51
C PHE A 30 4.88 -24.58 5.13
N TRP A 31 5.18 -23.99 3.97
CA TRP A 31 6.55 -23.74 3.51
C TRP A 31 7.31 -22.88 4.52
N SER A 32 6.71 -21.77 4.96
CA SER A 32 7.33 -20.88 5.95
C SER A 32 7.59 -21.59 7.26
N PHE A 33 6.66 -22.42 7.71
CA PHE A 33 6.78 -23.21 8.94
C PHE A 33 7.91 -24.24 8.90
N ILE A 34 8.17 -24.89 7.75
CA ILE A 34 9.27 -25.84 7.57
C ILE A 34 10.62 -25.16 7.87
N PHE A 35 10.82 -23.93 7.39
CA PHE A 35 12.09 -23.23 7.56
C PHE A 35 12.17 -22.45 8.88
N SER A 36 11.04 -21.91 9.37
CA SER A 36 10.97 -21.20 10.64
C SER A 36 9.58 -21.25 11.29
N ARG A 37 9.56 -21.66 12.56
CA ARG A 37 8.35 -21.58 13.40
C ARG A 37 8.03 -20.15 13.87
N GLN A 38 8.99 -19.24 13.78
CA GLN A 38 8.83 -17.83 14.18
C GLN A 38 8.30 -16.95 13.05
N VAL A 39 8.27 -17.47 11.82
CA VAL A 39 7.64 -16.78 10.70
C VAL A 39 6.14 -16.95 10.77
N LYS A 40 5.44 -15.82 10.64
CA LYS A 40 3.98 -15.74 10.61
C LYS A 40 3.57 -15.18 9.27
N VAL A 41 2.60 -15.83 8.63
CA VAL A 41 2.07 -15.43 7.33
C VAL A 41 0.58 -15.22 7.44
N TRP A 42 0.07 -14.14 6.89
CA TRP A 42 -1.37 -13.88 6.85
C TRP A 42 -1.74 -13.07 5.60
N PRO A 43 -3.01 -13.16 5.16
CA PRO A 43 -3.50 -12.41 4.02
C PRO A 43 -3.82 -10.96 4.40
N ARG A 44 -3.85 -10.08 3.40
CA ARG A 44 -4.19 -8.66 3.52
C ARG A 44 -5.37 -8.25 2.64
N HIS A 45 -5.75 -6.98 2.75
CA HIS A 45 -6.56 -6.26 1.76
C HIS A 45 -7.88 -6.94 1.40
N SER A 46 -8.06 -7.30 0.13
CA SER A 46 -9.32 -7.80 -0.44
C SER A 46 -9.75 -9.13 0.19
N TYR A 47 -8.78 -9.97 0.55
CA TYR A 47 -9.03 -11.25 1.19
C TYR A 47 -9.62 -11.07 2.59
N VAL A 48 -8.95 -10.27 3.42
CA VAL A 48 -9.38 -9.98 4.80
C VAL A 48 -10.72 -9.26 4.83
N THR A 49 -10.90 -8.31 3.91
CA THR A 49 -12.06 -7.42 3.94
C THR A 49 -13.28 -7.97 3.21
N GLY A 50 -13.18 -9.19 2.69
CA GLY A 50 -14.28 -9.88 2.01
C GLY A 50 -14.62 -9.32 0.63
N THR A 51 -13.80 -8.43 0.08
CA THR A 51 -13.97 -7.84 -1.26
C THR A 51 -13.22 -8.58 -2.35
N LEU A 52 -12.59 -9.71 -2.03
CA LEU A 52 -11.92 -10.60 -2.97
C LEU A 52 -12.89 -11.03 -4.09
N THR A 53 -12.50 -10.74 -5.33
CA THR A 53 -13.20 -11.18 -6.54
C THR A 53 -12.33 -12.23 -7.24
N PRO A 54 -12.71 -13.52 -7.23
CA PRO A 54 -11.93 -14.59 -7.83
C PRO A 54 -11.58 -14.30 -9.30
N GLY A 55 -10.31 -14.51 -9.67
CA GLY A 55 -9.81 -14.26 -11.02
C GLY A 55 -9.46 -12.81 -11.33
N TYR A 56 -9.78 -11.87 -10.42
CA TYR A 56 -9.50 -10.44 -10.59
C TYR A 56 -8.70 -9.84 -9.44
N SER A 57 -8.91 -10.34 -8.22
CA SER A 57 -8.17 -9.91 -7.05
C SER A 57 -6.96 -10.80 -6.85
N ASP A 58 -5.84 -10.18 -6.51
CA ASP A 58 -4.67 -10.91 -6.07
C ASP A 58 -4.75 -11.25 -4.57
N LEU A 59 -3.98 -12.25 -4.17
CA LEU A 59 -3.72 -12.60 -2.78
C LEU A 59 -2.52 -11.79 -2.28
N ASP A 60 -2.80 -10.66 -1.64
CA ASP A 60 -1.75 -9.91 -0.95
C ASP A 60 -1.46 -10.54 0.41
N LEU A 61 -0.18 -10.66 0.74
CA LEU A 61 0.31 -11.35 1.93
C LEU A 61 1.22 -10.45 2.74
N THR A 62 1.22 -10.69 4.04
CA THR A 62 2.27 -10.22 4.93
C THR A 62 2.99 -11.41 5.53
N ILE A 63 4.31 -11.28 5.60
CA ILE A 63 5.22 -12.23 6.21
C ILE A 63 5.96 -11.49 7.29
N PHE A 64 5.81 -11.95 8.51
CA PHE A 64 6.47 -11.36 9.66
C PHE A 64 7.47 -12.35 10.25
N ILE A 65 8.68 -11.86 10.43
CA ILE A 65 9.83 -12.63 10.88
C ILE A 65 10.11 -12.25 12.34
N GLY A 66 10.06 -13.25 13.22
CA GLY A 66 10.37 -13.13 14.64
C GLY A 66 11.81 -12.68 14.92
N LYS A 67 12.15 -12.52 16.20
CA LYS A 67 13.52 -12.20 16.59
C LYS A 67 14.38 -13.45 16.34
N GLU A 68 15.64 -13.27 15.94
CA GLU A 68 16.64 -14.38 15.85
C GLU A 68 16.52 -15.31 14.63
N GLU A 69 15.78 -14.96 13.59
CA GLU A 69 15.79 -15.79 12.38
C GLU A 69 17.04 -15.61 11.53
N ASN A 70 17.63 -16.73 11.14
CA ASN A 70 18.81 -16.77 10.28
C ASN A 70 18.44 -16.28 8.87
N GLU A 71 19.27 -15.40 8.29
CA GLU A 71 19.08 -14.87 6.93
C GLU A 71 18.89 -15.98 5.88
N SER A 72 19.58 -17.11 6.02
CA SER A 72 19.42 -18.27 5.11
C SER A 72 18.02 -18.89 5.18
N LYS A 73 17.39 -18.95 6.37
CA LYS A 73 16.01 -19.45 6.51
C LYS A 73 15.02 -18.51 5.85
N ILE A 74 15.18 -17.20 6.10
CA ILE A 74 14.38 -16.15 5.48
C ILE A 74 14.49 -16.24 3.95
N TYR A 75 15.69 -16.50 3.44
CA TYR A 75 15.93 -16.73 2.01
C TYR A 75 15.14 -17.91 1.46
N TYR A 76 15.19 -19.10 2.08
CA TYR A 76 14.44 -20.25 1.59
C TYR A 76 12.93 -20.02 1.60
N ILE A 77 12.42 -19.29 2.59
CA ILE A 77 11.01 -18.88 2.63
C ILE A 77 10.67 -18.03 1.40
N TYR A 78 11.46 -16.98 1.15
CA TYR A 78 11.29 -16.11 -0.01
C TYR A 78 11.40 -16.86 -1.34
N LEU A 79 12.34 -17.80 -1.47
CA LEU A 79 12.50 -18.61 -2.68
C LEU A 79 11.25 -19.46 -2.97
N GLY A 80 10.71 -20.14 -1.95
CA GLY A 80 9.49 -20.93 -2.12
C GLY A 80 8.29 -20.08 -2.51
N ILE A 81 8.22 -18.86 -1.99
CA ILE A 81 7.20 -17.89 -2.38
C ILE A 81 7.33 -17.48 -3.85
N ILE A 82 8.54 -17.21 -4.34
CA ILE A 82 8.78 -16.92 -5.76
C ILE A 82 8.32 -18.09 -6.63
N ILE A 83 8.66 -19.33 -6.23
CA ILE A 83 8.23 -20.54 -6.94
C ILE A 83 6.70 -20.65 -6.95
N LEU A 84 6.06 -20.45 -5.80
CA LEU A 84 4.60 -20.47 -5.69
C LEU A 84 3.95 -19.37 -6.53
N LYS A 85 4.53 -18.18 -6.63
CA LYS A 85 4.02 -17.09 -7.48
C LYS A 85 4.07 -17.43 -8.98
N LYS A 86 4.99 -18.29 -9.41
CA LYS A 86 5.00 -18.82 -10.80
C LYS A 86 3.85 -19.79 -11.07
N ILE A 87 3.46 -20.58 -10.06
CA ILE A 87 2.36 -21.55 -10.17
C ILE A 87 1.00 -20.86 -9.97
N PHE A 88 0.96 -19.88 -9.08
CA PHE A 88 -0.23 -19.14 -8.67
C PHE A 88 -0.04 -17.66 -9.03
N PRO A 89 -0.31 -17.26 -10.28
CA PRO A 89 -0.02 -15.90 -10.76
C PRO A 89 -0.84 -14.82 -10.05
N TRP A 90 -1.94 -15.17 -9.39
CA TRP A 90 -2.72 -14.30 -8.51
C TRP A 90 -2.11 -14.15 -7.10
N CYS A 91 -0.88 -14.60 -6.87
CA CYS A 91 -0.12 -14.26 -5.67
C CYS A 91 0.41 -12.83 -5.81
N GLY A 92 -0.24 -11.88 -5.14
CA GLY A 92 -0.06 -10.45 -5.31
C GLY A 92 1.16 -9.89 -4.62
N GLU A 93 0.95 -8.81 -3.86
CA GLU A 93 2.00 -8.11 -3.13
C GLU A 93 2.36 -8.85 -1.84
N ILE A 94 3.65 -8.99 -1.58
CA ILE A 94 4.16 -9.70 -0.42
C ILE A 94 5.02 -8.75 0.39
N ASN A 95 4.49 -8.34 1.54
CA ASN A 95 5.22 -7.45 2.43
C ASN A 95 5.92 -8.27 3.50
N ILE A 96 7.25 -8.14 3.56
CA ILE A 96 8.07 -8.82 4.56
C ILE A 96 8.42 -7.81 5.65
N TYR A 97 8.18 -8.18 6.90
CA TYR A 97 8.54 -7.40 8.08
C TYR A 97 9.42 -8.21 9.00
N HIS A 98 10.30 -7.52 9.72
CA HIS A 98 11.16 -8.14 10.70
C HIS A 98 11.00 -7.44 12.04
N SER A 99 10.93 -8.24 13.10
CA SER A 99 10.71 -7.77 14.48
C SER A 99 11.70 -6.70 14.96
N SER A 100 12.94 -6.73 14.46
CA SER A 100 13.94 -5.70 14.77
C SER A 100 13.55 -4.28 14.33
N PHE A 101 12.60 -4.15 13.41
CA PHE A 101 12.17 -2.86 12.88
C PHE A 101 10.78 -2.42 13.39
N GLU A 102 10.16 -3.15 14.31
CA GLU A 102 8.82 -2.85 14.86
C GLU A 102 8.69 -1.39 15.34
N LYS A 103 9.71 -0.86 16.03
CA LYS A 103 9.71 0.53 16.51
C LYS A 103 9.64 1.57 15.39
N TYR A 104 10.22 1.28 14.22
CA TYR A 104 10.14 2.19 13.07
C TYR A 104 8.75 2.12 12.44
N TYR A 105 8.14 0.93 12.41
CA TYR A 105 6.80 0.73 11.88
C TYR A 105 5.75 1.55 12.64
N GLN A 106 5.80 1.54 13.98
CA GLN A 106 4.83 2.28 14.81
C GLN A 106 4.79 3.79 14.53
N ASN A 107 5.90 4.40 14.10
CA ASN A 107 5.97 5.86 13.90
C ASN A 107 5.74 6.30 12.45
N SER A 108 5.96 5.39 11.50
CA SER A 108 5.97 5.70 10.07
C SER A 108 4.79 5.11 9.30
N PHE A 109 4.02 4.19 9.89
CA PHE A 109 2.86 3.64 9.19
C PHE A 109 1.74 4.65 9.09
N ASN A 110 1.25 4.80 7.86
CA ASN A 110 -0.04 5.39 7.60
C ASN A 110 -1.14 4.49 8.21
N GLN A 111 -1.96 5.04 9.10
CA GLN A 111 -2.95 4.25 9.83
C GLN A 111 -3.98 3.58 8.92
N TYR A 112 -4.37 4.25 7.83
CA TYR A 112 -5.39 3.76 6.91
C TYR A 112 -4.87 2.59 6.07
N LEU A 113 -3.57 2.62 5.76
CA LEU A 113 -2.89 1.48 5.16
C LEU A 113 -2.81 0.30 6.14
N LEU A 114 -2.41 0.56 7.38
CA LEU A 114 -2.25 -0.47 8.41
C LEU A 114 -3.58 -1.17 8.77
N LYS A 115 -4.71 -0.45 8.78
CA LYS A 115 -6.04 -1.05 8.98
C LYS A 115 -6.39 -2.13 7.94
N ARG A 116 -5.72 -2.13 6.77
CA ARG A 116 -5.88 -3.16 5.74
C ARG A 116 -5.03 -4.41 5.99
N ASP A 117 -4.27 -4.41 7.09
CA ASP A 117 -3.49 -5.52 7.65
C ASP A 117 -3.81 -5.65 9.16
N PRO A 118 -4.92 -6.30 9.54
CA PRO A 118 -5.36 -6.36 10.93
C PRO A 118 -4.37 -7.04 11.88
N TYR A 119 -3.65 -8.06 11.40
CA TYR A 119 -2.68 -8.73 12.27
C TYR A 119 -1.52 -7.79 12.59
N LEU A 120 -1.00 -7.05 11.61
CA LEU A 120 0.05 -6.09 11.87
C LEU A 120 -0.45 -4.94 12.75
N LEU A 121 -1.68 -4.49 12.54
CA LEU A 121 -2.35 -3.50 13.38
C LEU A 121 -2.40 -3.95 14.85
N ASP A 122 -2.90 -5.16 15.11
CA ASP A 122 -3.00 -5.75 16.44
C ASP A 122 -1.63 -5.94 17.07
N ARG A 123 -0.67 -6.46 16.29
CA ARG A 123 0.69 -6.74 16.76
C ARG A 123 1.43 -5.48 17.18
N LEU A 124 1.27 -4.38 16.45
CA LEU A 124 1.94 -3.12 16.73
C LEU A 124 1.27 -2.33 17.86
N ASP A 125 0.15 -2.83 18.43
CA ASP A 125 -0.72 -2.11 19.37
C ASP A 125 -0.98 -0.66 18.89
N PHE A 126 -1.29 -0.54 17.60
CA PHE A 126 -1.25 0.75 16.92
C PHE A 126 -2.43 1.64 17.31
N LYS A 127 -2.16 2.67 18.12
CA LYS A 127 -3.16 3.60 18.68
C LYS A 127 -2.99 5.03 18.19
N LYS A 128 -2.71 5.21 16.89
CA LYS A 128 -2.62 6.55 16.30
C LYS A 128 -4.02 7.15 16.09
N LYS A 129 -4.18 8.44 16.37
CA LYS A 129 -5.42 9.17 16.07
C LYS A 129 -5.56 9.40 14.56
N PRO A 130 -6.79 9.51 14.03
CA PRO A 130 -7.03 9.96 12.66
C PRO A 130 -6.26 11.24 12.34
N ASP A 131 -5.49 11.21 11.25
CA ASP A 131 -4.70 12.34 10.75
C ASP A 131 -5.17 12.70 9.33
N PRO A 132 -5.59 13.95 9.07
CA PRO A 132 -6.04 14.37 7.74
C PRO A 132 -4.94 14.29 6.67
N PHE A 133 -3.66 14.48 7.03
CA PHE A 133 -2.55 14.36 6.07
C PHE A 133 -2.33 12.90 5.68
N GLU A 134 -2.41 11.96 6.63
CA GLU A 134 -2.38 10.53 6.33
C GLU A 134 -3.56 10.11 5.45
N ALA A 135 -4.77 10.60 5.73
CA ALA A 135 -5.95 10.30 4.93
C ALA A 135 -5.77 10.79 3.50
N SER A 136 -5.23 12.00 3.34
CA SER A 136 -4.95 12.61 2.05
C SER A 136 -3.94 11.79 1.23
N VAL A 137 -2.79 11.45 1.83
CA VAL A 137 -1.78 10.60 1.19
C VAL A 137 -2.35 9.23 0.84
N PHE A 138 -3.13 8.63 1.74
CA PHE A 138 -3.78 7.34 1.49
C PHE A 138 -4.71 7.41 0.27
N LEU A 139 -5.57 8.42 0.17
CA LEU A 139 -6.47 8.58 -0.98
C LEU A 139 -5.70 8.77 -2.28
N LEU A 140 -4.72 9.67 -2.29
CA LEU A 140 -3.96 10.02 -3.49
C LEU A 140 -3.14 8.83 -4.01
N LYS A 141 -2.49 8.07 -3.12
CA LYS A 141 -1.75 6.86 -3.49
C LYS A 141 -2.64 5.72 -3.96
N ASN A 142 -3.83 5.57 -3.38
CA ASN A 142 -4.81 4.64 -3.91
C ASN A 142 -5.40 5.12 -5.24
N LEU A 143 -5.46 6.43 -5.50
CA LEU A 143 -5.90 6.97 -6.79
C LEU A 143 -4.88 6.66 -7.87
N GLU A 144 -3.62 7.05 -7.65
CA GLU A 144 -2.48 6.82 -8.54
C GLU A 144 -2.43 5.36 -9.00
N SER A 145 -2.51 4.41 -8.06
CA SER A 145 -2.47 2.97 -8.36
C SER A 145 -3.73 2.42 -9.05
N ASP A 146 -4.87 3.09 -8.97
CA ASP A 146 -6.17 2.59 -9.43
C ASP A 146 -6.66 3.25 -10.73
N LEU A 147 -5.98 4.29 -11.24
CA LEU A 147 -6.38 5.03 -12.45
C LEU A 147 -6.67 4.12 -13.66
N ASN A 148 -5.77 3.18 -13.97
CA ASN A 148 -5.99 2.23 -15.07
C ASN A 148 -7.14 1.28 -14.78
N GLY A 149 -7.30 0.88 -13.51
CA GLY A 149 -8.39 0.02 -13.07
C GLY A 149 -9.75 0.71 -13.19
N LEU A 150 -9.84 2.02 -12.91
CA LEU A 150 -11.05 2.82 -13.02
C LEU A 150 -11.55 2.89 -14.47
N LYS A 151 -10.62 3.03 -15.43
CA LYS A 151 -10.92 3.02 -16.86
C LYS A 151 -11.48 1.69 -17.34
N GLN A 152 -10.84 0.60 -16.92
CA GLN A 152 -11.15 -0.73 -17.42
C GLN A 152 -12.35 -1.38 -16.69
N TRP A 153 -12.52 -1.13 -15.38
CA TRP A 153 -13.48 -1.84 -14.51
C TRP A 153 -14.21 -0.91 -13.53
N PRO A 154 -14.87 0.16 -14.01
CA PRO A 154 -15.37 1.25 -13.17
C PRO A 154 -16.31 0.77 -12.06
N SER A 155 -17.29 -0.06 -12.39
CA SER A 155 -18.28 -0.57 -11.43
C SER A 155 -17.68 -1.36 -10.26
N GLN A 156 -16.61 -2.12 -10.51
CA GLN A 156 -15.90 -2.85 -9.46
C GLN A 156 -15.03 -1.89 -8.62
N ARG A 157 -14.33 -0.96 -9.27
CA ARG A 157 -13.48 0.03 -8.61
C ARG A 157 -14.28 1.01 -7.76
N LEU A 158 -15.46 1.47 -8.18
CA LEU A 158 -16.30 2.35 -7.37
C LEU A 158 -16.68 1.74 -6.02
N ASN A 159 -16.88 0.42 -5.94
CA ASN A 159 -17.11 -0.26 -4.66
C ASN A 159 -15.86 -0.22 -3.74
N LYS A 160 -14.67 -0.36 -4.32
CA LYS A 160 -13.39 -0.18 -3.61
C LYS A 160 -13.27 1.26 -3.09
N TRP A 161 -13.59 2.26 -3.91
CA TRP A 161 -13.54 3.67 -3.54
C TRP A 161 -14.53 4.06 -2.46
N LYS A 162 -15.79 3.58 -2.55
CA LYS A 162 -16.77 3.76 -1.49
C LYS A 162 -16.24 3.29 -0.13
N LYS A 163 -15.52 2.16 -0.12
CA LYS A 163 -14.89 1.65 1.08
C LYS A 163 -13.73 2.52 1.55
N HIS A 164 -12.86 2.99 0.66
CA HIS A 164 -11.78 3.93 1.04
C HIS A 164 -12.30 5.20 1.70
N TYR A 165 -13.41 5.76 1.20
CA TYR A 165 -14.09 6.90 1.83
C TYR A 165 -14.65 6.53 3.22
N THR A 166 -15.27 5.35 3.33
CA THR A 166 -15.76 4.85 4.62
C THR A 166 -14.62 4.66 5.64
N ASP A 167 -13.47 4.12 5.20
CA ASP A 167 -12.31 3.85 6.05
C ASP A 167 -11.72 5.14 6.68
N ILE A 168 -11.89 6.29 6.00
CA ILE A 168 -11.49 7.63 6.47
C ILE A 168 -12.65 8.45 7.05
N GLN A 169 -13.83 7.85 7.25
CA GLN A 169 -15.05 8.50 7.77
C GLN A 169 -15.54 9.68 6.90
N ALA A 170 -15.41 9.56 5.58
CA ALA A 170 -15.91 10.53 4.62
C ALA A 170 -17.09 9.96 3.79
N ASP A 171 -17.95 10.86 3.32
CA ASP A 171 -19.07 10.51 2.46
C ASP A 171 -18.62 10.30 1.02
N PHE A 172 -18.95 9.14 0.45
CA PHE A 172 -18.66 8.86 -0.95
C PHE A 172 -19.66 9.61 -1.85
N PRO A 173 -19.21 10.40 -2.84
CA PRO A 173 -20.12 11.09 -3.75
C PRO A 173 -21.00 10.11 -4.53
N ARG A 174 -22.15 10.59 -4.99
CA ARG A 174 -22.92 9.86 -6.00
C ARG A 174 -22.24 10.05 -7.34
N LEU A 175 -21.66 8.96 -7.85
CA LEU A 175 -21.05 8.93 -9.17
C LEU A 175 -21.92 8.13 -10.13
N GLU A 176 -22.11 8.66 -11.33
CA GLU A 176 -22.94 8.02 -12.34
C GLU A 176 -22.04 7.15 -13.24
N ILE A 177 -22.39 5.87 -13.33
CA ILE A 177 -21.81 4.99 -14.36
C ILE A 177 -22.80 5.02 -15.55
N PRO A 178 -22.47 5.72 -16.64
CA PRO A 178 -23.36 5.73 -17.80
C PRO A 178 -23.52 4.31 -18.37
N LYS A 179 -24.75 3.94 -18.75
CA LYS A 179 -25.03 2.60 -19.30
C LYS A 179 -24.37 2.36 -20.66
N ASN A 180 -24.19 3.41 -21.45
CA ASN A 180 -23.78 3.35 -22.87
C ASN A 180 -22.56 4.24 -23.19
N ALA A 181 -21.79 4.66 -22.19
CA ALA A 181 -20.58 5.46 -22.39
C ALA A 181 -19.45 4.95 -21.50
N PRO A 182 -18.18 5.22 -21.86
CA PRO A 182 -17.06 4.98 -20.96
C PRO A 182 -17.27 5.74 -19.65
N PHE A 183 -16.83 5.15 -18.54
CA PHE A 183 -16.81 5.85 -17.27
C PHE A 183 -15.81 6.99 -17.35
N ASP A 184 -16.23 8.17 -16.91
CA ASP A 184 -15.39 9.34 -16.84
C ASP A 184 -14.62 9.33 -15.52
N GLU A 185 -13.33 8.95 -15.57
CA GLU A 185 -12.49 8.90 -14.37
C GLU A 185 -12.28 10.27 -13.71
N THR A 186 -12.55 11.36 -14.41
CA THR A 186 -12.40 12.72 -13.87
C THR A 186 -13.33 12.95 -12.68
N GLN A 187 -14.51 12.31 -12.64
CA GLN A 187 -15.43 12.44 -11.51
C GLN A 187 -14.83 11.91 -10.20
N ILE A 188 -14.08 10.80 -10.25
CA ILE A 188 -13.36 10.28 -9.07
C ILE A 188 -12.20 11.20 -8.71
N LEU A 189 -11.43 11.65 -9.70
CA LEU A 189 -10.31 12.56 -9.49
C LEU A 189 -10.75 13.85 -8.77
N GLU A 190 -11.79 14.50 -9.30
CA GLU A 190 -12.35 15.73 -8.73
C GLU A 190 -12.87 15.52 -7.31
N SER A 191 -13.56 14.40 -7.06
CA SER A 191 -14.01 14.06 -5.71
C SER A 191 -12.85 13.85 -4.74
N VAL A 192 -11.81 13.11 -5.14
CA VAL A 192 -10.64 12.86 -4.28
C VAL A 192 -9.90 14.16 -4.00
N VAL A 193 -9.67 14.99 -5.03
CA VAL A 193 -9.01 16.30 -4.88
C VAL A 193 -9.81 17.21 -3.94
N SER A 194 -11.12 17.29 -4.12
CA SER A 194 -12.01 18.09 -3.26
C SER A 194 -11.97 17.62 -1.81
N LEU A 195 -11.98 16.31 -1.58
CA LEU A 195 -11.90 15.75 -0.23
C LEU A 195 -10.53 15.99 0.41
N VAL A 196 -9.43 15.84 -0.33
CA VAL A 196 -8.07 16.13 0.15
C VAL A 196 -7.96 17.60 0.55
N LEU A 197 -8.44 18.51 -0.28
CA LEU A 197 -8.48 19.94 0.01
C LEU A 197 -9.23 20.25 1.30
N TYR A 198 -10.41 19.66 1.45
CA TYR A 198 -11.23 19.78 2.65
C TYR A 198 -10.49 19.26 3.90
N LEU A 199 -9.90 18.06 3.82
CA LEU A 199 -9.15 17.45 4.93
C LEU A 199 -7.95 18.30 5.34
N MET A 200 -7.28 18.95 4.38
CA MET A 200 -6.13 19.81 4.63
C MET A 200 -6.52 21.22 5.11
N GLY A 201 -7.81 21.56 5.15
CA GLY A 201 -8.30 22.88 5.51
C GLY A 201 -7.94 23.95 4.49
N LEU A 202 -7.75 23.56 3.23
CA LEU A 202 -7.32 24.48 2.16
C LEU A 202 -8.53 24.96 1.34
N PRO A 203 -8.53 26.24 0.92
CA PRO A 203 -9.58 26.74 0.04
C PRO A 203 -9.55 25.99 -1.29
N ASN A 204 -10.73 25.75 -1.87
CA ASN A 204 -10.90 25.05 -3.12
C ASN A 204 -10.51 25.97 -4.30
N ASN A 205 -9.21 26.23 -4.49
CA ASN A 205 -8.69 27.12 -5.53
C ASN A 205 -7.70 26.42 -6.48
N GLU A 206 -7.66 26.85 -7.74
CA GLU A 206 -6.85 26.28 -8.84
C GLU A 206 -5.34 26.16 -8.52
N ILE A 207 -4.84 26.99 -7.58
CA ILE A 207 -3.43 27.01 -7.15
C ILE A 207 -3.03 25.68 -6.50
N PHE A 208 -3.94 25.01 -5.79
CA PHE A 208 -3.63 23.72 -5.17
C PHE A 208 -3.59 22.57 -6.18
N THR A 209 -4.44 22.61 -7.21
CA THR A 209 -4.38 21.66 -8.33
C THR A 209 -3.03 21.73 -9.04
N GLN A 210 -2.44 22.93 -9.15
CA GLN A 210 -1.07 23.11 -9.65
C GLN A 210 -0.02 22.60 -8.63
N GLY A 211 -0.19 22.87 -7.34
CA GLY A 211 0.69 22.37 -6.27
C GLY A 211 0.74 20.83 -6.17
N TYR A 212 -0.39 20.14 -6.36
CA TYR A 212 -0.45 18.68 -6.42
C TYR A 212 0.37 18.13 -7.59
N ARG A 213 0.23 18.74 -8.79
CA ARG A 213 1.06 18.40 -9.96
C ARG A 213 2.55 18.64 -9.70
N SER A 214 2.90 19.66 -8.93
CA SER A 214 4.29 19.94 -8.55
C SER A 214 4.86 18.95 -7.53
N ILE A 215 4.04 18.43 -6.59
CA ILE A 215 4.47 17.41 -5.62
C ILE A 215 4.63 16.04 -6.29
N ASP A 216 3.70 15.65 -7.18
CA ASP A 216 3.87 14.43 -7.99
C ASP A 216 5.13 14.53 -8.86
N TYR A 217 5.35 15.66 -9.53
CA TYR A 217 6.57 15.91 -10.30
C TYR A 217 7.84 15.85 -9.45
N TYR A 218 7.82 16.44 -8.25
CA TYR A 218 8.96 16.44 -7.33
C TYR A 218 9.30 15.04 -6.84
N LEU A 219 8.28 14.24 -6.49
CA LEU A 219 8.49 12.87 -6.02
C LEU A 219 8.90 11.94 -7.15
N GLU A 220 8.35 12.13 -8.35
CA GLU A 220 8.80 11.40 -9.53
C GLU A 220 10.29 11.67 -9.84
N LEU A 221 10.73 12.92 -9.68
CA LEU A 221 12.14 13.32 -9.78
C LEU A 221 13.02 12.73 -8.68
N VAL A 222 12.53 12.69 -7.44
CA VAL A 222 13.23 12.10 -6.29
C VAL A 222 13.37 10.58 -6.47
N PHE A 223 12.30 9.87 -6.83
CA PHE A 223 12.30 8.40 -6.86
C PHE A 223 12.94 7.77 -8.10
N ARG A 224 12.88 8.42 -9.28
CA ARG A 224 13.54 7.89 -10.49
C ARG A 224 15.08 7.91 -10.43
N ASN A 225 15.67 8.77 -9.59
CA ASN A 225 17.11 9.01 -9.57
C ASN A 225 17.86 8.37 -8.37
N VAL A 226 17.17 7.57 -7.54
CA VAL A 226 17.78 6.98 -6.33
C VAL A 226 18.57 5.72 -6.65
N SER A 227 19.87 5.74 -6.34
CA SER A 227 20.66 4.52 -6.17
C SER A 227 20.57 4.06 -4.71
N PHE A 228 19.72 3.06 -4.46
CA PHE A 228 19.22 2.56 -3.15
C PHE A 228 20.26 2.13 -2.09
N TYR A 229 21.55 2.24 -2.34
CA TYR A 229 22.61 1.56 -1.56
C TYR A 229 23.16 2.38 -0.37
N LYS A 230 22.62 3.57 -0.10
CA LYS A 230 23.22 4.54 0.85
C LYS A 230 22.28 5.08 1.93
N LEU A 231 21.19 4.37 2.24
CA LEU A 231 20.25 4.80 3.29
C LEU A 231 20.81 4.49 4.69
N SER A 232 21.01 5.52 5.51
CA SER A 232 21.44 5.37 6.91
C SER A 232 20.24 5.32 7.86
N SER A 233 20.41 4.76 9.06
CA SER A 233 19.37 4.75 10.11
C SER A 233 18.91 6.15 10.54
N LYS A 234 19.76 7.17 10.41
CA LYS A 234 19.40 8.58 10.64
C LYS A 234 18.50 9.15 9.54
N SER A 235 18.72 8.75 8.29
CA SER A 235 17.89 9.14 7.14
C SER A 235 16.44 8.66 7.27
N LEU A 236 16.21 7.62 8.08
CA LEU A 236 14.89 7.02 8.33
C LEU A 236 14.12 7.72 9.46
N GLN A 237 14.80 8.56 10.25
CA GLN A 237 14.20 9.34 11.34
C GLN A 237 13.75 10.73 10.86
N ASP A 238 14.41 11.28 9.84
CA ASP A 238 14.03 12.53 9.19
C ASP A 238 13.82 12.32 7.68
N PRO A 239 12.56 12.28 7.23
CA PRO A 239 12.14 12.26 5.84
C PRO A 239 12.88 13.25 4.93
N TRP A 240 13.23 14.44 5.44
CA TRP A 240 13.93 15.45 4.67
C TRP A 240 15.40 15.10 4.43
N LEU A 241 16.08 14.54 5.45
CA LEU A 241 17.44 14.04 5.29
C LEU A 241 17.51 12.89 4.27
N LEU A 242 16.44 12.10 4.13
CA LEU A 242 16.32 11.09 3.08
C LEU A 242 16.35 11.72 1.69
N VAL A 243 15.45 12.67 1.41
CA VAL A 243 15.34 13.39 0.13
C VAL A 243 16.66 14.10 -0.22
N LEU A 244 17.27 14.77 0.76
CA LEU A 244 18.55 15.48 0.61
C LEU A 244 19.72 14.52 0.31
N SER A 245 19.81 13.41 1.05
CA SER A 245 20.90 12.43 0.87
C SER A 245 20.84 11.70 -0.47
N ILE A 246 19.65 11.59 -1.05
CA ILE A 246 19.37 10.82 -2.25
C ILE A 246 19.80 11.55 -3.52
N GLN A 247 19.56 12.86 -3.62
CA GLN A 247 19.81 13.59 -4.87
C GLN A 247 21.24 14.13 -5.01
N LYS A 248 22.13 13.92 -4.02
CA LYS A 248 23.42 14.63 -3.90
C LYS A 248 23.30 16.16 -4.03
N ILE A 249 22.10 16.68 -3.86
CA ILE A 249 21.83 18.11 -3.82
C ILE A 249 22.45 18.59 -2.53
N LYS A 250 23.37 19.54 -2.63
CA LYS A 250 23.88 20.17 -1.42
C LYS A 250 22.71 20.94 -0.80
N PRO A 251 22.54 20.95 0.53
CA PRO A 251 21.43 21.67 1.17
C PRO A 251 21.29 23.13 0.70
N GLU A 252 22.40 23.73 0.27
CA GLU A 252 22.58 25.07 -0.29
C GLU A 252 22.07 25.24 -1.74
N ASP A 253 21.88 24.18 -2.52
CA ASP A 253 21.34 24.20 -3.90
C ASP A 253 19.79 24.11 -3.93
N ILE A 254 19.16 23.88 -2.77
CA ILE A 254 17.72 23.95 -2.63
C ILE A 254 17.38 25.41 -2.40
N TYR A 255 16.83 26.06 -3.43
CA TYR A 255 16.07 27.27 -3.19
C TYR A 255 15.09 26.97 -2.07
N PRO A 256 15.15 27.68 -0.93
CA PRO A 256 14.23 27.45 0.17
C PRO A 256 12.86 27.90 -0.30
N ILE A 257 12.14 27.00 -0.96
CA ILE A 257 10.71 27.13 -1.13
C ILE A 257 10.20 27.06 0.31
N SER A 258 9.82 28.21 0.86
CA SER A 258 9.20 28.26 2.17
C SER A 258 7.88 27.52 2.05
N LEU A 259 7.88 26.25 2.47
CA LEU A 259 6.69 25.44 2.51
C LEU A 259 5.83 25.91 3.68
N SER A 260 4.54 26.08 3.42
CA SER A 260 3.58 26.26 4.50
C SER A 260 3.63 25.04 5.44
N PRO A 261 3.22 25.19 6.72
CA PRO A 261 3.12 24.05 7.63
C PRO A 261 2.27 22.90 7.08
N HIS A 262 1.20 23.21 6.34
CA HIS A 262 0.35 22.21 5.69
C HIS A 262 1.10 21.40 4.62
N HIS A 263 1.85 22.07 3.74
CA HIS A 263 2.66 21.40 2.71
C HIS A 263 3.75 20.53 3.35
N THR A 264 4.40 21.02 4.40
CA THR A 264 5.42 20.27 5.13
C THR A 264 4.86 18.99 5.77
N ASN A 265 3.69 19.08 6.41
CA ASN A 265 3.05 17.91 7.02
C ASN A 265 2.58 16.89 5.98
N PHE A 266 1.98 17.35 4.88
CA PHE A 266 1.58 16.50 3.77
C PHE A 266 2.79 15.74 3.19
N LEU A 267 3.87 16.45 2.87
CA LEU A 267 5.07 15.84 2.32
C LEU A 267 5.70 14.85 3.31
N LYS A 268 5.69 15.16 4.60
CA LYS A 268 6.18 14.24 5.65
C LYS A 268 5.41 12.92 5.63
N GLU A 269 4.09 12.94 5.52
CA GLU A 269 3.28 11.73 5.44
C GLU A 269 3.49 10.98 4.10
N GLN A 270 3.72 11.71 3.01
CA GLN A 270 4.04 11.09 1.73
C GLN A 270 5.40 10.40 1.74
N ILE A 271 6.43 11.03 2.29
CA ILE A 271 7.74 10.40 2.43
C ILE A 271 7.66 9.18 3.36
N LYS A 272 6.89 9.23 4.46
CA LYS A 272 6.64 8.06 5.31
C LYS A 272 6.02 6.90 4.53
N TRP A 273 5.02 7.18 3.69
CA TRP A 273 4.41 6.18 2.81
C TRP A 273 5.44 5.51 1.90
N GLU A 274 6.31 6.32 1.28
CA GLU A 274 7.32 5.80 0.37
C GLU A 274 8.41 5.03 1.11
N ILE A 275 8.90 5.53 2.26
CA ILE A 275 9.82 4.80 3.14
C ILE A 275 9.24 3.43 3.51
N PHE A 276 7.95 3.37 3.82
CA PHE A 276 7.27 2.13 4.15
C PHE A 276 7.31 1.14 2.97
N ASN A 277 6.94 1.58 1.76
CA ASN A 277 7.02 0.73 0.56
C ASN A 277 8.45 0.26 0.31
N LEU A 278 9.43 1.14 0.52
CA LEU A 278 10.84 0.82 0.39
C LEU A 278 11.33 -0.19 1.42
N TYR A 279 10.81 -0.19 2.64
CA TYR A 279 11.21 -1.18 3.66
C TYR A 279 10.80 -2.60 3.27
N SER A 280 9.58 -2.77 2.74
CA SER A 280 9.14 -4.07 2.20
C SER A 280 10.09 -4.54 1.09
N SER A 281 10.46 -3.65 0.17
CA SER A 281 11.35 -3.98 -0.95
C SER A 281 12.83 -4.12 -0.53
N PHE A 282 13.30 -3.40 0.49
CA PHE A 282 14.69 -3.45 0.94
C PHE A 282 15.02 -4.82 1.52
N LEU A 283 14.11 -5.40 2.32
CA LEU A 283 14.29 -6.75 2.84
C LEU A 283 14.37 -7.77 1.69
N GLU A 284 13.52 -7.60 0.67
CA GLU A 284 13.56 -8.40 -0.56
C GLU A 284 14.92 -8.30 -1.28
N ILE A 285 15.45 -7.09 -1.43
CA ILE A 285 16.75 -6.82 -2.06
C ILE A 285 17.92 -7.33 -1.22
N LYS A 286 17.87 -7.19 0.11
CA LYS A 286 18.93 -7.70 1.00
C LYS A 286 19.03 -9.22 0.86
N ILE A 287 17.87 -9.89 0.87
CA ILE A 287 17.76 -11.33 0.64
C ILE A 287 18.33 -11.71 -0.72
N SER A 288 17.97 -11.01 -1.80
CA SER A 288 18.47 -11.32 -3.15
C SER A 288 19.98 -11.08 -3.33
N LYS A 289 20.56 -10.11 -2.61
CA LYS A 289 22.01 -9.84 -2.66
C LYS A 289 22.84 -10.80 -1.83
N SER A 290 22.35 -11.29 -0.69
CA SER A 290 23.03 -12.36 0.04
C SER A 290 23.19 -13.62 -0.81
N VAL A 291 22.29 -13.82 -1.79
CA VAL A 291 22.29 -14.98 -2.71
C VAL A 291 23.39 -14.89 -3.74
N LEU A 292 23.72 -13.71 -4.27
CA LEU A 292 24.79 -13.55 -5.27
C LEU A 292 26.20 -13.77 -4.69
N LYS A 293 26.32 -14.01 -3.39
CA LYS A 293 27.59 -14.27 -2.70
C LYS A 293 27.80 -15.75 -2.36
N PHE A 294 26.79 -16.61 -2.56
CA PHE A 294 26.85 -18.06 -2.45
C PHE A 294 26.79 -18.70 -3.84
#